data_AF-A0A347U9W8-F1
#
_entry.id   AF-A0A347U9W8-F1
#
_cell.length_a   1.000
_cell.length_b   1.000
_cell.length_c   1.000
_cell.angle_alpha   90.00
_cell.angle_beta   90.00
_cell.angle_gamma   90.00
#
_symmetry.space_group_name_H-M   'P 1'
#
loop_
_entity.id
_entity.type
_entity.pdbx_description
1 polymer ?
#
loop_
_entity_poly.entity_id
_entity_poly.type
_entity_poly.pdbx_seq_one_letter_code
_entity_poly.pdbx_strand_id
1 'polypeptide(L)'
;MGYDLNKKLVIAISSRALFNLEDENKIFEEKGLDEYYKYQIENEDVLPKKGTGFRLVKNLLRINEDFPDDKQVEVIIMSRNNSATSLRITKSIEKYKLDIARSAWSGGSDISKYLKPFKVDLFLSANEQDVQEAINEGIAAARILPYENDEDEFSTQVKIAFDGDAVLFSEESEIIYKTQGLNAFLEYEKQNASNPMKSGPFAQLLRVISNIQAKYHEEQTPIRTALITARNSPAHERVIRTLSQWGVRLDEAFFLGGVDKYEVVKAFGADIFFDDQDVHLENTSKVTPSAKVPYKKESILNNI
;
A
#
# COMPACT_ATOMS: atom_id res chain seq x y z
N MET A 1 -22.50 -21.22 -6.55
CA MET A 1 -21.23 -21.24 -5.79
C MET A 1 -20.84 -19.78 -5.56
N GLY A 2 -20.46 -19.40 -4.33
CA GLY A 2 -20.03 -18.02 -4.05
C GLY A 2 -18.67 -17.72 -4.69
N TYR A 3 -18.42 -16.46 -5.01
CA TYR A 3 -17.11 -16.02 -5.51
C TYR A 3 -16.07 -16.09 -4.38
N ASP A 4 -14.96 -16.79 -4.60
CA ASP A 4 -13.92 -17.02 -3.59
C ASP A 4 -12.81 -15.98 -3.67
N LEU A 5 -12.65 -15.22 -2.58
CA LEU A 5 -11.62 -14.18 -2.44
C LEU A 5 -10.29 -14.72 -1.87
N ASN A 6 -10.24 -15.94 -1.32
CA ASN A 6 -9.06 -16.42 -0.59
C ASN A 6 -7.83 -16.70 -1.49
N LYS A 7 -8.02 -16.76 -2.81
CA LYS A 7 -6.95 -17.05 -3.79
C LYS A 7 -6.58 -15.84 -4.64
N LYS A 8 -7.03 -14.66 -4.25
CA LYS A 8 -6.90 -13.40 -5.01
C LYS A 8 -6.01 -12.45 -4.22
N LEU A 9 -5.39 -11.51 -4.92
CA LEU A 9 -4.88 -10.30 -4.31
C LEU A 9 -6.06 -9.35 -4.10
N VAL A 10 -6.51 -9.19 -2.85
CA VAL A 10 -7.65 -8.32 -2.53
C VAL A 10 -7.17 -6.99 -1.98
N ILE A 11 -7.51 -5.91 -2.67
CA ILE A 11 -7.11 -4.56 -2.31
C ILE A 11 -8.34 -3.76 -1.95
N ALA A 12 -8.43 -3.34 -0.70
CA ALA A 12 -9.40 -2.33 -0.28
C ALA A 12 -8.80 -0.94 -0.49
N ILE A 13 -9.56 -0.03 -1.11
CA ILE A 13 -9.12 1.34 -1.32
C ILE A 13 -10.24 2.32 -0.97
N SER A 14 -9.89 3.41 -0.27
CA SER A 14 -10.86 4.46 0.01
C SER A 14 -11.10 5.39 -1.18
N SER A 15 -12.27 6.03 -1.21
CA SER A 15 -12.63 6.93 -2.32
C SER A 15 -11.62 8.07 -2.51
N ARG A 16 -11.08 8.63 -1.41
CA ARG A 16 -10.04 9.68 -1.42
C ARG A 16 -8.66 9.17 -1.87
N ALA A 17 -8.41 7.87 -1.73
CA ALA A 17 -7.18 7.28 -2.24
C ALA A 17 -7.27 7.00 -3.75
N LEU A 18 -8.44 6.56 -4.22
CA LEU A 18 -8.69 6.27 -5.64
C LEU A 18 -8.90 7.55 -6.48
N PHE A 19 -9.62 8.52 -5.94
CA PHE A 19 -9.96 9.79 -6.60
C PHE A 19 -9.43 10.97 -5.78
N ASN A 20 -8.99 12.02 -6.47
CA ASN A 20 -8.66 13.27 -5.80
C ASN A 20 -9.96 13.95 -5.38
N LEU A 21 -10.20 13.92 -4.07
CA LEU A 21 -11.38 14.47 -3.41
C LEU A 21 -10.95 15.43 -2.28
N GLU A 22 -9.80 16.09 -2.43
CA GLU A 22 -9.24 16.95 -1.38
C GLU A 22 -10.06 18.23 -1.19
N ASP A 23 -10.67 18.77 -2.24
CA ASP A 23 -11.58 19.92 -2.13
C ASP A 23 -12.86 19.52 -1.40
N GLU A 24 -13.40 18.33 -1.66
CA GLU A 24 -14.55 17.81 -0.94
C GLU A 24 -14.20 17.48 0.52
N ASN A 25 -12.99 17.01 0.79
CA ASN A 25 -12.55 16.79 2.16
C ASN A 25 -12.45 18.11 2.94
N LYS A 26 -11.99 19.21 2.32
CA LYS A 26 -12.03 20.55 2.96
C LYS A 26 -13.44 20.96 3.32
N ILE A 27 -14.44 20.68 2.46
CA ILE A 27 -15.85 20.95 2.79
C ILE A 27 -16.27 20.17 4.04
N PHE A 28 -15.89 18.90 4.15
CA PHE A 28 -16.19 18.09 5.34
C PHE A 28 -15.52 18.66 6.60
N GLU A 29 -14.24 19.03 6.52
CA GLU A 29 -13.48 19.55 7.66
C GLU A 29 -13.97 20.93 8.11
N GLU A 30 -14.29 21.83 7.18
CA GLU A 30 -14.67 23.21 7.47
C GLU A 30 -16.17 23.39 7.74
N LYS A 31 -17.03 22.65 7.03
CA LYS A 31 -18.49 22.85 7.02
C LYS A 31 -19.28 21.66 7.57
N GLY A 32 -18.61 20.54 7.83
CA GLY A 32 -19.23 19.36 8.41
C GLY A 32 -19.91 18.43 7.41
N LEU A 33 -20.50 17.38 7.96
CA LEU A 33 -20.99 16.22 7.21
C LEU A 33 -22.17 16.53 6.28
N ASP A 34 -23.10 17.38 6.72
CA ASP A 34 -24.32 17.69 5.96
C ASP A 34 -24.00 18.44 4.66
N GLU A 35 -23.12 19.45 4.74
CA GLU A 35 -22.67 20.22 3.57
C GLU A 35 -21.81 19.36 2.63
N TYR A 36 -20.97 18.48 3.19
CA TYR A 36 -20.24 17.49 2.40
C TYR A 36 -21.18 16.58 1.61
N TYR A 37 -22.22 16.03 2.24
CA TYR A 37 -23.19 15.15 1.57
C TYR A 37 -23.99 15.87 0.50
N LYS A 38 -24.44 17.10 0.79
CA LYS A 38 -25.12 17.93 -0.20
C LYS A 38 -24.23 18.17 -1.41
N TYR A 39 -22.97 18.53 -1.20
CA TYR A 39 -22.01 18.73 -2.29
C TYR A 39 -21.82 17.46 -3.13
N GLN A 40 -21.66 16.30 -2.50
CA GLN A 40 -21.47 15.03 -3.22
C GLN A 40 -22.68 14.65 -4.09
N ILE A 41 -23.90 14.93 -3.62
CA ILE A 41 -25.14 14.66 -4.36
C ILE A 41 -25.30 15.65 -5.52
N GLU A 42 -25.09 16.95 -5.28
CA GLU A 42 -25.18 17.98 -6.34
C GLU A 42 -24.13 17.77 -7.45
N ASN A 43 -23.00 17.15 -7.12
CA ASN A 43 -21.90 16.84 -8.04
C ASN A 43 -21.86 15.37 -8.46
N GLU A 44 -22.95 14.61 -8.32
CA GLU A 44 -22.97 13.16 -8.57
C GLU A 44 -22.50 12.77 -9.98
N ASP A 45 -22.76 13.61 -10.99
CA ASP A 45 -22.35 13.38 -12.37
C ASP A 45 -20.99 14.00 -12.74
N VAL A 46 -20.41 14.79 -11.84
CA VAL A 46 -19.10 15.43 -12.03
C VAL A 46 -18.00 14.43 -11.71
N LEU A 47 -17.23 14.09 -12.75
CA LEU A 47 -16.12 13.15 -12.66
C LEU A 47 -14.98 13.77 -11.82
N PRO A 48 -14.64 13.20 -10.65
CA PRO A 48 -13.51 13.65 -9.86
C PRO A 48 -12.20 13.32 -10.59
N LYS A 49 -11.16 14.10 -10.31
CA LYS A 49 -9.82 13.83 -10.86
C LYS A 49 -9.28 12.51 -10.30
N LYS A 50 -8.35 11.90 -11.04
CA LYS A 50 -7.62 10.70 -10.61
C LYS A 50 -6.84 11.01 -9.33
N GLY A 51 -6.94 10.14 -8.31
CA GLY A 51 -6.19 10.26 -7.07
C GLY A 51 -4.83 9.56 -7.16
N THR A 52 -4.03 9.64 -6.08
CA THR A 52 -2.71 9.01 -6.01
C THR A 52 -2.76 7.50 -6.32
N GLY A 53 -3.75 6.78 -5.80
CA GLY A 53 -3.89 5.33 -5.95
C GLY A 53 -4.50 4.89 -7.29
N PHE A 54 -4.95 5.83 -8.14
CA PHE A 54 -5.66 5.51 -9.38
C PHE A 54 -4.83 4.67 -10.34
N ARG A 55 -3.58 5.09 -10.59
CA ARG A 55 -2.67 4.42 -11.51
C ARG A 55 -2.35 2.99 -11.04
N LEU A 56 -2.03 2.84 -9.76
CA LEU A 56 -1.79 1.53 -9.14
C LEU A 56 -2.99 0.59 -9.32
N VAL A 57 -4.20 1.03 -8.95
CA VAL A 57 -5.43 0.23 -9.06
C VAL A 57 -5.71 -0.16 -10.51
N LYS A 58 -5.60 0.79 -11.44
CA LYS A 58 -5.81 0.54 -12.87
C LYS A 58 -4.84 -0.52 -13.42
N ASN A 59 -3.55 -0.39 -13.09
CA ASN A 59 -2.54 -1.32 -13.59
C ASN A 59 -2.67 -2.71 -12.95
N LEU A 60 -3.05 -2.79 -11.67
CA LEU A 60 -3.31 -4.07 -11.00
C LEU A 60 -4.55 -4.78 -11.55
N LEU A 61 -5.64 -4.05 -11.82
CA LEU A 61 -6.85 -4.64 -12.42
C LEU A 61 -6.59 -5.19 -13.82
N ARG A 62 -5.65 -4.59 -14.57
CA ARG A 62 -5.26 -5.08 -15.91
C ARG A 62 -4.69 -6.49 -15.89
N ILE A 63 -4.08 -6.93 -14.79
CA ILE A 63 -3.55 -8.30 -14.64
C ILE A 63 -4.66 -9.33 -14.89
N ASN A 64 -5.92 -8.99 -14.61
CA ASN A 64 -7.06 -9.88 -14.87
C ASN A 64 -7.31 -10.14 -16.36
N GLU A 65 -6.80 -9.32 -17.28
CA GLU A 65 -6.91 -9.53 -18.73
C GLU A 65 -6.16 -10.81 -19.16
N ASP A 66 -5.09 -11.18 -18.44
CA ASP A 66 -4.33 -12.41 -18.69
C ASP A 66 -5.03 -13.66 -18.11
N PHE A 67 -6.04 -13.47 -17.26
CA PHE A 67 -6.77 -14.54 -16.57
C PHE A 67 -8.30 -14.36 -16.65
N PRO A 68 -8.91 -14.43 -17.85
CA PRO A 68 -10.32 -14.11 -18.06
C PRO A 68 -11.27 -15.00 -17.23
N ASP A 69 -10.91 -16.26 -17.02
CA ASP A 69 -11.74 -17.23 -16.28
C ASP A 69 -11.38 -17.33 -14.79
N ASP A 70 -10.26 -16.73 -14.37
CA ASP A 70 -9.75 -16.77 -13.00
C ASP A 70 -9.06 -15.45 -12.64
N LYS A 71 -9.81 -14.33 -12.58
CA LYS A 71 -9.29 -13.00 -12.21
C LYS A 71 -8.35 -13.09 -11.00
N GLN A 72 -7.15 -12.55 -11.02
CA GLN A 72 -6.18 -12.69 -9.91
C GLN A 72 -6.25 -11.55 -8.90
N VAL A 73 -6.73 -10.39 -9.32
CA VAL A 73 -6.80 -9.17 -8.51
C VAL A 73 -8.25 -8.79 -8.30
N GLU A 74 -8.59 -8.47 -7.06
CA GLU A 74 -9.88 -7.92 -6.68
C GLU A 74 -9.67 -6.57 -6.00
N VAL A 75 -10.38 -5.54 -6.45
CA VAL A 75 -10.36 -4.22 -5.82
C VAL A 75 -11.74 -3.93 -5.23
N ILE A 76 -11.77 -3.49 -3.98
CA ILE A 76 -12.99 -3.18 -3.23
C ILE A 76 -12.92 -1.74 -2.77
N ILE A 77 -13.92 -0.93 -3.11
CA ILE A 77 -14.04 0.40 -2.53
C ILE A 77 -14.53 0.27 -1.09
N MET A 78 -13.81 0.84 -0.13
CA MET A 78 -14.27 0.89 1.26
C MET A 78 -14.25 2.32 1.78
N SER A 79 -15.38 2.80 2.26
CA SER A 79 -15.50 4.16 2.76
C SER A 79 -16.39 4.23 4.00
N ARG A 80 -16.02 5.14 4.91
CA ARG A 80 -16.88 5.56 6.01
C ARG A 80 -18.06 6.42 5.56
N ASN A 81 -18.10 6.85 4.31
CA ASN A 81 -19.24 7.64 3.85
C ASN A 81 -20.52 6.80 3.80
N ASN A 82 -21.66 7.49 3.72
CA ASN A 82 -22.94 6.85 3.50
C ASN A 82 -23.05 6.34 2.05
N SER A 83 -24.01 5.46 1.81
CA SER A 83 -24.28 4.90 0.48
C SER A 83 -24.80 5.94 -0.52
N ALA A 84 -25.37 7.07 -0.10
CA ALA A 84 -25.83 8.09 -1.04
C ALA A 84 -24.65 8.72 -1.81
N THR A 85 -23.53 8.99 -1.12
CA THR A 85 -22.30 9.49 -1.78
C THR A 85 -21.62 8.44 -2.67
N SER A 86 -22.03 7.16 -2.60
CA SER A 86 -21.43 6.10 -3.42
C SER A 86 -21.73 6.25 -4.90
N LEU A 87 -22.83 6.91 -5.27
CA LEU A 87 -23.27 7.05 -6.66
C LEU A 87 -22.24 7.80 -7.50
N ARG A 88 -21.69 8.90 -6.98
CA ARG A 88 -20.62 9.64 -7.67
C ARG A 88 -19.40 8.77 -7.90
N ILE A 89 -18.99 8.01 -6.88
CA ILE A 89 -17.79 7.15 -6.95
C ILE A 89 -18.00 5.99 -7.92
N THR A 90 -19.16 5.33 -7.88
CA THR A 90 -19.50 4.21 -8.78
C THR A 90 -19.65 4.67 -10.22
N LYS A 91 -20.36 5.78 -10.49
CA LYS A 91 -20.39 6.41 -11.84
C LYS A 91 -19.00 6.78 -12.34
N SER A 92 -18.11 7.23 -11.46
CA SER A 92 -16.74 7.57 -11.82
C SER A 92 -15.92 6.34 -12.19
N ILE A 93 -16.05 5.25 -11.42
CA ILE A 93 -15.47 3.93 -11.73
C ILE A 93 -15.90 3.45 -13.12
N GLU A 94 -17.19 3.56 -13.44
CA GLU A 94 -17.73 3.20 -14.75
C GLU A 94 -17.17 4.09 -15.87
N LYS A 95 -17.17 5.42 -15.69
CA LYS A 95 -16.63 6.38 -16.67
C LYS A 95 -15.12 6.15 -16.92
N TYR A 96 -14.37 5.82 -15.88
CA TYR A 96 -12.95 5.47 -15.97
C TYR A 96 -12.69 4.02 -16.41
N LYS A 97 -13.73 3.20 -16.57
CA LYS A 97 -13.67 1.80 -16.98
C LYS A 97 -12.79 0.94 -16.06
N LEU A 98 -12.90 1.16 -14.76
CA LEU A 98 -12.25 0.31 -13.76
C LEU A 98 -13.17 -0.89 -13.47
N ASP A 99 -12.64 -2.11 -13.59
CA ASP A 99 -13.35 -3.37 -13.31
C ASP A 99 -13.48 -3.61 -11.79
N ILE A 100 -14.24 -2.73 -11.13
CA ILE A 100 -14.48 -2.74 -9.69
C ILE A 100 -15.96 -3.02 -9.46
N ALA A 101 -16.28 -4.24 -9.04
CA ALA A 101 -17.66 -4.68 -8.85
C ALA A 101 -18.14 -4.56 -7.39
N ARG A 102 -17.23 -4.35 -6.43
CA ARG A 102 -17.51 -4.45 -5.00
C ARG A 102 -17.24 -3.12 -4.30
N SER A 103 -18.15 -2.76 -3.39
CA SER A 103 -17.98 -1.62 -2.51
C SER A 103 -18.63 -1.86 -1.15
N ALA A 104 -18.09 -1.20 -0.12
CA ALA A 104 -18.61 -1.20 1.24
C ALA A 104 -18.65 0.25 1.77
N TRP A 105 -19.81 0.62 2.32
CA TRP A 105 -20.11 1.97 2.79
C TRP A 105 -20.66 1.86 4.20
N SER A 106 -19.87 2.28 5.20
CA SER A 106 -20.19 2.00 6.61
C SER A 106 -20.98 3.11 7.32
N GLY A 107 -21.26 4.23 6.65
CA GLY A 107 -22.08 5.32 7.20
C GLY A 107 -21.53 5.90 8.51
N GLY A 108 -20.22 6.04 8.61
CA GLY A 108 -19.47 6.59 9.73
C GLY A 108 -18.84 5.52 10.63
N SER A 109 -19.33 4.28 10.55
CA SER A 109 -18.81 3.20 11.38
C SER A 109 -17.38 2.81 10.99
N ASP A 110 -16.63 2.28 11.95
CA ASP A 110 -15.32 1.67 11.70
C ASP A 110 -15.42 0.58 10.60
N ILE A 111 -14.53 0.67 9.60
CA ILE A 111 -14.44 -0.23 8.45
C ILE A 111 -13.46 -1.39 8.67
N SER A 112 -12.54 -1.29 9.62
CA SER A 112 -11.48 -2.28 9.88
C SER A 112 -12.04 -3.67 10.16
N LYS A 113 -13.17 -3.74 10.88
CA LYS A 113 -13.91 -4.99 11.17
C LYS A 113 -14.39 -5.75 9.93
N TYR A 114 -14.47 -5.10 8.77
CA TYR A 114 -14.87 -5.72 7.51
C TYR A 114 -13.68 -6.19 6.65
N LEU A 115 -12.46 -5.71 6.90
CA LEU A 115 -11.29 -6.04 6.08
C LEU A 115 -11.00 -7.55 6.06
N LYS A 116 -10.97 -8.20 7.24
CA LYS A 116 -10.79 -9.65 7.37
C LYS A 116 -11.92 -10.46 6.69
N PRO A 117 -13.21 -10.16 6.91
CA PRO A 117 -14.31 -10.79 6.17
C PRO A 117 -14.17 -10.70 4.65
N PHE A 118 -13.72 -9.56 4.12
CA PHE A 118 -13.45 -9.36 2.69
C PHE A 118 -12.12 -9.94 2.21
N LYS A 119 -11.34 -10.59 3.08
CA LYS A 119 -10.03 -11.18 2.74
C LYS A 119 -9.03 -10.17 2.20
N VAL A 120 -9.10 -8.93 2.67
CA VAL A 120 -8.21 -7.85 2.22
C VAL A 120 -6.76 -8.17 2.56
N ASP A 121 -5.90 -8.13 1.55
CA ASP A 121 -4.44 -8.25 1.69
C ASP A 121 -3.76 -6.89 1.83
N LEU A 122 -4.33 -5.83 1.24
CA LEU A 122 -3.84 -4.46 1.30
C LEU A 122 -4.99 -3.47 1.45
N PHE A 123 -4.91 -2.57 2.43
CA PHE A 123 -5.81 -1.43 2.58
C PHE A 123 -5.09 -0.10 2.35
N LEU A 124 -5.53 0.68 1.37
CA LEU A 124 -5.02 2.02 1.08
C LEU A 124 -6.07 3.08 1.38
N SER A 125 -5.73 4.06 2.21
CA SER A 125 -6.62 5.17 2.53
C SER A 125 -5.87 6.48 2.73
N ALA A 126 -6.53 7.61 2.44
CA ALA A 126 -6.03 8.92 2.85
C ALA A 126 -6.30 9.23 4.33
N ASN A 127 -7.18 8.44 4.99
CA ASN A 127 -7.54 8.61 6.40
C ASN A 127 -6.59 7.81 7.29
N GLU A 128 -5.87 8.49 8.18
CA GLU A 128 -4.88 7.88 9.07
C GLU A 128 -5.50 6.95 10.12
N GLN A 129 -6.65 7.32 10.67
CA GLN A 129 -7.33 6.51 11.68
C GLN A 129 -7.75 5.15 11.10
N ASP A 130 -8.32 5.14 9.89
CA ASP A 130 -8.73 3.92 9.22
C ASP A 130 -7.52 2.98 8.97
N VAL A 131 -6.39 3.55 8.55
CA VAL A 131 -5.15 2.81 8.32
C VAL A 131 -4.60 2.25 9.64
N GLN A 132 -4.61 3.07 10.69
CA GLN A 132 -4.14 2.65 12.01
C GLN A 132 -4.99 1.50 12.57
N GLU A 133 -6.33 1.59 12.44
CA GLU A 133 -7.26 0.53 12.84
C GLU A 133 -6.99 -0.76 12.04
N ALA A 134 -6.76 -0.67 10.73
CA ALA A 134 -6.40 -1.82 9.89
C ALA A 134 -5.06 -2.50 10.28
N ILE A 135 -4.02 -1.71 10.54
CA ILE A 135 -2.70 -2.22 10.97
C ILE A 135 -2.81 -2.95 12.32
N ASN A 136 -3.59 -2.41 13.26
CA ASN A 136 -3.81 -3.05 14.56
C ASN A 136 -4.55 -4.39 14.42
N GLU A 137 -5.46 -4.48 13.44
CA GLU A 137 -6.14 -5.73 13.09
C GLU A 137 -5.23 -6.74 12.37
N GLY A 138 -3.99 -6.36 12.02
CA GLY A 138 -3.03 -7.23 11.33
C GLY A 138 -3.26 -7.32 9.82
N ILE A 139 -3.91 -6.33 9.23
CA ILE A 139 -4.03 -6.16 7.78
C ILE A 139 -2.93 -5.20 7.30
N ALA A 140 -2.25 -5.52 6.20
CA ALA A 140 -1.30 -4.59 5.62
C ALA A 140 -2.06 -3.33 5.16
N ALA A 141 -1.73 -2.17 5.73
CA ALA A 141 -2.38 -0.93 5.38
C ALA A 141 -1.41 0.24 5.38
N ALA A 142 -1.66 1.22 4.51
CA ALA A 142 -0.85 2.41 4.44
C ALA A 142 -1.69 3.65 4.16
N ARG A 143 -1.28 4.77 4.76
CA ARG A 143 -1.84 6.10 4.49
C ARG A 143 -1.23 6.61 3.20
N ILE A 144 -2.03 6.66 2.14
CA ILE A 144 -1.59 7.20 0.87
C ILE A 144 -1.38 8.70 0.99
N LEU A 145 -0.27 9.20 0.46
CA LEU A 145 0.05 10.62 0.49
C LEU A 145 -0.45 11.33 -0.78
N PRO A 146 -0.86 12.61 -0.69
CA PRO A 146 -1.21 13.38 -1.87
C PRO A 146 -0.07 13.42 -2.88
N TYR A 147 -0.38 13.12 -4.13
CA TYR A 147 0.54 13.18 -5.25
C TYR A 147 -0.23 13.62 -6.50
N GLU A 148 0.30 14.61 -7.20
CA GLU A 148 -0.25 15.04 -8.48
C GLU A 148 0.36 14.18 -9.58
N ASN A 149 -0.45 13.25 -10.12
CA ASN A 149 -0.08 12.49 -11.31
C ASN A 149 -0.16 13.42 -12.53
N ASP A 150 0.99 13.91 -13.00
CA ASP A 150 1.07 14.73 -14.21
C ASP A 150 1.02 13.92 -15.51
N GLU A 151 1.23 12.61 -15.45
CA GLU A 151 1.38 11.78 -16.65
C GLU A 151 0.42 10.57 -16.66
N ASP A 152 -0.33 10.46 -17.76
CA ASP A 152 -1.03 9.24 -18.17
C ASP A 152 -0.05 8.22 -18.79
N GLU A 153 1.15 8.10 -18.22
CA GLU A 153 2.14 7.14 -18.70
C GLU A 153 1.63 5.72 -18.42
N PHE A 154 1.16 5.08 -19.49
CA PHE A 154 0.68 3.71 -19.46
C PHE A 154 1.88 2.77 -19.34
N SER A 155 2.13 2.28 -18.13
CA SER A 155 3.04 1.16 -17.90
C SER A 155 2.30 -0.16 -18.08
N THR A 156 2.92 -1.11 -18.78
CA THR A 156 2.45 -2.51 -18.84
C THR A 156 2.78 -3.28 -17.56
N GLN A 157 3.54 -2.69 -16.64
CA GLN A 157 4.05 -3.32 -15.44
C GLN A 157 3.76 -2.48 -14.20
N VAL A 158 3.25 -3.13 -13.16
CA VAL A 158 3.06 -2.56 -11.83
C VAL A 158 4.37 -2.65 -11.06
N LYS A 159 4.89 -1.52 -10.57
CA LYS A 159 6.13 -1.46 -9.80
C LYS A 159 5.83 -1.06 -8.36
N ILE A 160 6.10 -1.96 -7.42
CA ILE A 160 5.83 -1.75 -6.00
C ILE A 160 7.15 -1.78 -5.24
N ALA A 161 7.46 -0.68 -4.55
CA ALA A 161 8.65 -0.58 -3.72
C ALA A 161 8.28 -0.62 -2.23
N PHE A 162 9.11 -1.29 -1.44
CA PHE A 162 8.94 -1.41 0.00
C PHE A 162 10.22 -1.00 0.71
N ASP A 163 10.09 -0.30 1.84
CA ASP A 163 11.13 -0.34 2.85
C ASP A 163 11.24 -1.74 3.49
N GLY A 164 12.41 -2.01 4.07
CA GLY A 164 12.66 -3.23 4.82
C GLY A 164 12.02 -3.23 6.19
N ASP A 165 12.53 -2.40 7.09
CA ASP A 165 12.27 -2.53 8.53
C ASP A 165 10.92 -1.91 8.88
N ALA A 166 10.20 -2.54 9.82
CA ALA A 166 8.82 -2.18 10.19
C ALA A 166 7.77 -2.19 9.05
N VAL A 167 8.16 -2.50 7.81
CA VAL A 167 7.28 -2.71 6.66
C VAL A 167 7.25 -4.18 6.25
N LEU A 168 8.31 -4.69 5.60
CA LEU A 168 8.40 -6.10 5.22
C LEU A 168 8.81 -6.98 6.39
N PHE A 169 9.76 -6.50 7.19
CA PHE A 169 10.28 -7.18 8.37
C PHE A 169 9.74 -6.53 9.65
N SER A 170 9.82 -7.25 10.76
CA SER A 170 9.45 -6.69 12.07
C SER A 170 10.34 -5.51 12.45
N GLU A 171 9.82 -4.64 13.32
CA GLU A 171 10.52 -3.49 13.91
C GLU A 171 11.69 -3.83 14.86
N GLU A 172 12.02 -5.11 15.05
CA GLU A 172 13.01 -5.57 16.04
C GLU A 172 14.39 -4.91 15.86
N SER A 173 14.87 -4.78 14.61
CA SER A 173 16.16 -4.15 14.34
C SER A 173 16.10 -2.62 14.40
N GLU A 174 14.96 -2.02 14.03
CA GLU A 174 14.74 -0.57 14.15
C GLU A 174 14.76 -0.13 15.62
N ILE A 175 14.16 -0.92 16.51
CA ILE A 175 14.22 -0.72 17.96
C ILE A 175 15.67 -0.67 18.45
N ILE A 176 16.51 -1.62 18.03
CA ILE A 176 17.92 -1.67 18.45
C ILE A 176 18.66 -0.44 17.93
N TYR A 177 18.43 -0.06 16.68
CA TYR A 177 19.03 1.14 16.10
C TYR A 177 18.64 2.41 16.87
N LYS A 178 17.36 2.62 17.15
CA LYS A 178 16.85 3.81 17.85
C LYS A 178 17.28 3.87 19.32
N THR A 179 17.39 2.73 19.99
CA THR A 179 17.71 2.67 21.43
C THR A 179 19.21 2.55 21.74
N GLN A 180 19.99 1.90 20.87
CA GLN A 180 21.38 1.54 21.13
C GLN A 180 22.36 2.01 20.02
N GLY A 181 21.85 2.59 18.94
CA GLY A 181 22.65 3.16 17.85
C GLY A 181 23.17 2.13 16.84
N LEU A 182 23.87 2.66 15.82
CA LEU A 182 24.29 1.92 14.64
C LEU A 182 25.20 0.71 14.96
N ASN A 183 26.14 0.84 15.89
CA ASN A 183 27.08 -0.23 16.19
C ASN A 183 26.37 -1.46 16.80
N ALA A 184 25.41 -1.24 17.70
CA ALA A 184 24.62 -2.32 18.30
C ALA A 184 23.75 -3.00 17.25
N PHE A 185 23.14 -2.22 16.34
CA PHE A 185 22.39 -2.73 15.21
C PHE A 185 23.23 -3.65 14.30
N LEU A 186 24.43 -3.20 13.90
CA LEU A 186 25.30 -3.98 13.01
C LEU A 186 25.76 -5.29 13.64
N GLU A 187 26.09 -5.27 14.93
CA GLU A 187 26.50 -6.48 15.66
C GLU A 187 25.32 -7.45 15.83
N TYR A 188 24.12 -6.94 16.15
CA TYR A 188 22.92 -7.74 16.22
C TYR A 188 22.58 -8.42 14.88
N GLU A 189 22.66 -7.69 13.78
CA GLU A 189 22.42 -8.22 12.44
C GLU A 189 23.44 -9.27 12.03
N LYS A 190 24.71 -9.07 12.39
CA LYS A 190 25.78 -10.05 12.13
C LYS A 190 25.57 -11.33 12.94
N GLN A 191 25.23 -11.23 14.22
CA GLN A 191 24.97 -12.39 15.08
C GLN A 191 23.71 -13.16 14.66
N ASN A 192 22.72 -12.47 14.11
CA ASN A 192 21.46 -13.05 13.66
C ASN A 192 21.41 -13.32 12.16
N ALA A 193 22.54 -13.27 11.44
CA ALA A 193 22.55 -13.41 9.98
C ALA A 193 21.85 -14.68 9.48
N SER A 194 22.01 -15.81 10.21
CA SER A 194 21.37 -17.09 9.89
C SER A 194 19.96 -17.26 10.46
N ASN A 195 19.49 -16.32 11.29
CA ASN A 195 18.17 -16.35 11.92
C ASN A 195 17.21 -15.41 11.17
N PRO A 196 16.19 -15.95 10.48
CA PRO A 196 15.25 -15.13 9.72
C PRO A 196 14.60 -14.03 10.55
N MET A 197 14.34 -12.88 9.93
CA MET A 197 13.56 -11.83 10.54
C MET A 197 12.11 -12.27 10.70
N LYS A 198 11.47 -11.79 11.77
CA LYS A 198 10.03 -11.94 11.94
C LYS A 198 9.31 -11.12 10.85
N SER A 199 8.14 -11.59 10.47
CA SER A 199 7.32 -10.92 9.45
C SER A 199 6.83 -9.55 9.94
N GLY A 200 7.01 -8.53 9.11
CA GLY A 200 6.39 -7.22 9.25
C GLY A 200 4.96 -7.21 8.72
N PRO A 201 4.26 -6.06 8.81
CA PRO A 201 2.86 -5.92 8.38
C PRO A 201 2.63 -6.24 6.91
N PHE A 202 3.62 -6.00 6.03
CA PHE A 202 3.48 -6.19 4.58
C PHE A 202 4.03 -7.54 4.07
N ALA A 203 4.57 -8.39 4.95
CA ALA A 203 5.13 -9.68 4.56
C ALA A 203 4.10 -10.61 3.87
N GLN A 204 2.86 -10.60 4.37
CA GLN A 204 1.79 -11.42 3.78
C GLN A 204 1.38 -10.92 2.40
N LEU A 205 1.25 -9.60 2.23
CA LEU A 205 1.00 -8.98 0.93
C LEU A 205 2.08 -9.37 -0.08
N LEU A 206 3.35 -9.31 0.31
CA LEU A 206 4.47 -9.68 -0.56
C LEU A 206 4.39 -11.16 -0.98
N ARG A 207 3.98 -12.07 -0.09
CA ARG A 207 3.74 -13.49 -0.44
C ARG A 207 2.61 -13.65 -1.45
N VAL A 208 1.52 -12.91 -1.29
CA VAL A 208 0.39 -12.92 -2.24
C VAL A 208 0.82 -12.41 -3.62
N ILE A 209 1.59 -11.32 -3.66
CA ILE A 209 2.20 -10.80 -4.89
C ILE A 209 3.13 -11.86 -5.52
N SER A 210 3.98 -12.49 -4.72
CA SER A 210 4.90 -13.55 -5.20
C SER A 210 4.15 -14.73 -5.81
N ASN A 211 2.97 -15.09 -5.28
CA ASN A 211 2.13 -16.14 -5.86
C ASN A 211 1.58 -15.75 -7.24
N ILE A 212 1.27 -14.47 -7.46
CA ILE A 212 0.88 -13.97 -8.79
C ILE A 212 2.09 -13.98 -9.73
N GLN A 213 3.24 -13.48 -9.28
CA GLN A 213 4.48 -13.48 -10.07
C GLN A 213 4.87 -14.90 -10.54
N ALA A 214 4.69 -15.91 -9.68
CA ALA A 214 4.98 -17.31 -10.00
C ALA A 214 4.10 -17.92 -11.12
N LYS A 215 3.01 -17.25 -11.52
CA LYS A 215 2.17 -17.68 -12.66
C LYS A 215 2.72 -17.23 -14.01
N TYR A 216 3.72 -16.36 -14.02
CA TYR A 216 4.35 -15.82 -15.21
C TYR A 216 5.78 -16.34 -15.37
N HIS A 217 6.29 -16.29 -16.59
CA HIS A 217 7.73 -16.36 -16.80
C HIS A 217 8.40 -15.11 -16.20
N GLU A 218 9.60 -15.27 -15.67
CA GLU A 218 10.32 -14.24 -14.91
C GLU A 218 10.45 -12.89 -15.65
N GLU A 219 10.70 -12.91 -16.95
CA GLU A 219 10.85 -11.70 -17.78
C GLU A 219 9.50 -11.04 -18.15
N GLN A 220 8.38 -11.70 -17.88
CA GLN A 220 7.03 -11.28 -18.26
C GLN A 220 6.15 -10.96 -17.05
N THR A 221 6.71 -10.90 -15.85
CA THR A 221 5.92 -10.63 -14.64
C THR A 221 5.27 -9.24 -14.72
N PRO A 222 3.94 -9.15 -14.56
CA PRO A 222 3.24 -7.86 -14.63
C PRO A 222 3.43 -7.04 -13.35
N ILE A 223 3.93 -7.66 -12.27
CA ILE A 223 4.30 -6.97 -11.03
C ILE A 223 5.80 -7.12 -10.82
N ARG A 224 6.49 -5.99 -10.63
CA ARG A 224 7.87 -5.94 -10.15
C ARG A 224 7.94 -5.37 -8.75
N THR A 225 8.72 -6.02 -7.90
CA THR A 225 8.88 -5.64 -6.50
C THR A 225 10.31 -5.23 -6.21
N ALA A 226 10.48 -4.13 -5.47
CA ALA A 226 11.78 -3.66 -5.01
C ALA A 226 11.82 -3.53 -3.48
N LEU A 227 12.91 -3.99 -2.87
CA LEU A 227 13.30 -3.60 -1.52
C LEU A 227 14.23 -2.40 -1.61
N ILE A 228 13.89 -1.29 -0.94
CA ILE A 228 14.73 -0.09 -0.86
C ILE A 228 14.93 0.24 0.61
N THR A 229 16.09 -0.14 1.16
CA THR A 229 16.35 -0.08 2.61
C THR A 229 17.60 0.72 2.93
N ALA A 230 17.60 1.38 4.10
CA ALA A 230 18.78 2.05 4.64
C ALA A 230 19.89 1.07 5.08
N ARG A 231 19.56 -0.22 5.22
CA ARG A 231 20.54 -1.28 5.55
C ARG A 231 21.69 -1.30 4.55
N ASN A 232 22.88 -1.65 5.03
CA ASN A 232 24.08 -1.85 4.22
C ASN A 232 24.81 -3.14 4.61
N SER A 233 25.97 -3.41 4.00
CA SER A 233 26.84 -4.49 4.43
C SER A 233 27.37 -4.25 5.84
N PRO A 234 27.31 -5.23 6.78
CA PRO A 234 26.96 -6.65 6.61
C PRO A 234 25.47 -7.04 6.79
N ALA A 235 24.57 -6.12 7.12
CA ALA A 235 23.16 -6.41 7.46
C ALA A 235 22.29 -6.96 6.31
N HIS A 236 22.76 -6.93 5.07
CA HIS A 236 22.04 -7.46 3.90
C HIS A 236 21.88 -9.00 3.91
N GLU A 237 22.79 -9.75 4.53
CA GLU A 237 22.76 -11.22 4.50
C GLU A 237 21.46 -11.78 5.11
N ARG A 238 21.06 -11.25 6.28
CA ARG A 238 19.86 -11.69 6.99
C ARG A 238 18.59 -11.43 6.19
N VAL A 239 18.53 -10.31 5.48
CA VAL A 239 17.41 -9.95 4.59
C VAL A 239 17.26 -11.00 3.48
N ILE A 240 18.35 -11.30 2.76
CA ILE A 240 18.32 -12.26 1.65
C ILE A 240 17.93 -13.65 2.12
N ARG A 241 18.48 -14.12 3.25
CA ARG A 241 18.11 -15.42 3.84
C ARG A 241 16.65 -15.47 4.28
N THR A 242 16.13 -14.38 4.83
CA THR A 242 14.72 -14.29 5.24
C THR A 242 13.79 -14.42 4.03
N LEU A 243 14.04 -13.66 2.96
CA LEU A 243 13.24 -13.71 1.73
C LEU A 243 13.31 -15.09 1.07
N SER A 244 14.51 -15.69 1.02
CA SER A 244 14.71 -17.04 0.51
C SER A 244 13.91 -18.08 1.30
N GLN A 245 13.91 -18.01 2.64
CA GLN A 245 13.13 -18.91 3.48
C GLN A 245 11.62 -18.71 3.33
N TRP A 246 11.16 -17.48 3.04
CA TRP A 246 9.75 -17.24 2.73
C TRP A 246 9.35 -17.78 1.35
N GLY A 247 10.30 -18.20 0.51
CA GLY A 247 10.04 -18.59 -0.87
C GLY A 247 9.55 -17.41 -1.72
N VAL A 248 9.93 -16.19 -1.34
CA VAL A 248 9.48 -14.95 -1.97
C VAL A 248 10.59 -14.39 -2.86
N ARG A 249 10.21 -13.95 -4.06
CA ARG A 249 11.10 -13.27 -5.00
C ARG A 249 10.89 -11.76 -4.93
N LEU A 250 11.99 -11.02 -4.83
CA LEU A 250 12.04 -9.61 -5.19
C LEU A 250 12.76 -9.47 -6.52
N ASP A 251 12.31 -8.55 -7.37
CA ASP A 251 12.97 -8.28 -8.64
C ASP A 251 14.22 -7.41 -8.45
N GLU A 252 14.21 -6.50 -7.47
CA GLU A 252 15.33 -5.61 -7.17
C GLU A 252 15.49 -5.43 -5.64
N ALA A 253 16.73 -5.29 -5.18
CA ALA A 253 17.04 -5.01 -3.77
C ALA A 253 18.18 -4.00 -3.67
N PHE A 254 17.91 -2.88 -3.01
CA PHE A 254 18.81 -1.74 -2.87
C PHE A 254 19.15 -1.53 -1.39
N PHE A 255 20.44 -1.64 -1.07
CA PHE A 255 21.01 -1.48 0.27
C PHE A 255 21.78 -0.16 0.33
N LEU A 256 21.11 0.91 0.76
CA LEU A 256 21.56 2.28 0.51
C LEU A 256 22.62 2.81 1.47
N GLY A 257 22.71 2.29 2.70
CA GLY A 257 23.73 2.69 3.65
C GLY A 257 23.80 4.20 3.95
N GLY A 258 22.64 4.87 3.99
CA GLY A 258 22.54 6.31 4.26
C GLY A 258 22.42 7.20 3.02
N VAL A 259 22.43 6.63 1.81
CA VAL A 259 22.01 7.36 0.60
C VAL A 259 20.49 7.62 0.67
N ASP A 260 20.07 8.79 0.20
CA ASP A 260 18.66 9.16 0.18
C ASP A 260 17.85 8.24 -0.73
N LYS A 261 16.73 7.73 -0.22
CA LYS A 261 15.86 6.79 -0.93
C LYS A 261 15.18 7.41 -2.14
N TYR A 262 14.95 8.73 -2.16
CA TYR A 262 14.12 9.33 -3.21
C TYR A 262 14.69 9.13 -4.61
N GLU A 263 16.01 9.17 -4.77
CA GLU A 263 16.65 9.00 -6.09
C GLU A 263 16.43 7.59 -6.63
N VAL A 264 16.54 6.59 -5.76
CA VAL A 264 16.38 5.17 -6.11
C VAL A 264 14.92 4.83 -6.35
N VAL A 265 14.00 5.33 -5.49
CA VAL A 265 12.55 5.17 -5.67
C VAL A 265 12.11 5.77 -7.01
N LYS A 266 12.60 6.97 -7.33
CA LYS A 266 12.32 7.64 -8.62
C LYS A 266 12.90 6.88 -9.80
N ALA A 267 14.14 6.40 -9.70
CA ALA A 267 14.80 5.64 -10.78
C ALA A 267 14.12 4.30 -11.05
N PHE A 268 13.63 3.62 -10.00
CA PHE A 268 12.82 2.41 -10.15
C PHE A 268 11.49 2.73 -10.87
N GLY A 269 10.94 3.91 -10.64
CA GLY A 269 9.68 4.37 -11.22
C GLY A 269 8.49 3.68 -10.57
N ALA A 270 8.47 3.63 -9.24
CA ALA A 270 7.44 2.93 -8.48
C ALA A 270 6.04 3.51 -8.76
N ASP A 271 5.04 2.65 -8.96
CA ASP A 271 3.63 3.05 -8.91
C ASP A 271 3.17 3.31 -7.48
N ILE A 272 3.88 2.74 -6.49
CA ILE A 272 3.74 3.09 -5.07
C ILE A 272 5.00 2.69 -4.28
N PHE A 273 5.42 3.54 -3.34
CA PHE A 273 6.45 3.25 -2.35
C PHE A 273 5.86 3.20 -0.93
N PHE A 274 6.13 2.12 -0.20
CA PHE A 274 5.71 1.94 1.19
C PHE A 274 6.89 2.14 2.14
N ASP A 275 6.79 3.11 3.05
CA ASP A 275 7.82 3.41 4.05
C ASP A 275 7.14 3.76 5.39
N ASP A 276 7.83 3.47 6.49
CA ASP A 276 7.39 3.71 7.85
C ASP A 276 7.91 5.05 8.42
N GLN A 277 8.76 5.80 7.70
CA GLN A 277 9.40 7.01 8.21
C GLN A 277 9.02 8.25 7.41
N ASP A 278 8.56 9.29 8.12
CA ASP A 278 8.10 10.54 7.48
C ASP A 278 9.24 11.26 6.76
N VAL A 279 10.46 11.18 7.28
CA VAL A 279 11.65 11.79 6.68
C VAL A 279 11.92 11.28 5.26
N HIS A 280 11.74 9.98 5.00
CA HIS A 280 11.88 9.44 3.64
C HIS A 280 10.70 9.85 2.75
N LEU A 281 9.50 9.93 3.34
CA LEU A 281 8.26 10.22 2.62
C LEU A 281 8.16 11.69 2.19
N GLU A 282 8.71 12.63 2.96
CA GLU A 282 8.75 14.06 2.64
C GLU A 282 9.38 14.37 1.27
N ASN A 283 10.38 13.58 0.85
CA ASN A 283 11.04 13.75 -0.43
C ASN A 283 10.47 12.82 -1.52
N THR A 284 10.20 11.56 -1.18
CA THR A 284 9.67 10.59 -2.17
C THR A 284 8.27 10.99 -2.65
N SER A 285 7.39 11.47 -1.76
CA SER A 285 6.01 11.81 -2.12
C SER A 285 5.88 13.02 -3.06
N LYS A 286 6.97 13.77 -3.29
CA LYS A 286 7.00 14.88 -4.25
C LYS A 286 7.20 14.40 -5.69
N VAL A 287 7.78 13.21 -5.87
CA VAL A 287 8.20 12.70 -7.19
C VAL A 287 7.63 11.33 -7.52
N THR A 288 7.09 10.62 -6.54
CA THR A 288 6.56 9.27 -6.69
C THR A 288 5.36 9.09 -5.74
N PRO A 289 4.30 8.37 -6.15
CA PRO A 289 3.26 7.95 -5.21
C PRO A 289 3.87 7.21 -4.01
N SER A 290 3.63 7.73 -2.81
CA SER A 290 4.14 7.14 -1.58
C SER A 290 3.03 6.94 -0.56
N ALA A 291 3.18 5.95 0.30
CA ALA A 291 2.24 5.66 1.37
C ALA A 291 2.96 5.32 2.67
N LYS A 292 2.50 5.95 3.76
CA LYS A 292 3.02 5.77 5.12
C LYS A 292 2.46 4.50 5.73
N VAL A 293 3.33 3.61 6.19
CA VAL A 293 2.96 2.45 7.02
C VAL A 293 3.11 2.86 8.49
N PRO A 294 2.03 3.00 9.26
CA PRO A 294 2.16 3.30 10.68
C PRO A 294 2.57 2.05 11.46
N TYR A 295 3.25 2.25 12.58
CA TYR A 295 3.49 1.18 13.53
C TYR A 295 2.17 0.73 14.18
N LYS A 296 2.16 -0.48 14.74
CA LYS A 296 1.05 -0.88 15.63
C LYS A 296 1.01 0.07 16.82
N LYS A 297 -0.19 0.36 17.34
CA LYS A 297 -0.35 1.24 18.53
C LYS A 297 0.48 0.77 19.74
N GLU A 298 0.66 -0.54 19.88
CA GLU A 298 1.43 -1.16 20.97
C GLU A 298 2.95 -1.14 20.75
N SER A 299 3.41 -0.70 19.57
CA SER A 299 4.85 -0.59 19.29
C SER A 299 5.50 0.44 20.21
N ILE A 300 6.67 0.08 20.72
CA ILE A 300 7.50 0.99 21.51
C ILE A 300 8.08 2.12 20.68
N LEU A 301 8.20 1.94 19.35
CA LEU A 301 8.72 2.97 18.44
C LEU A 301 7.81 4.22 18.37
N ASN A 302 6.56 4.12 18.81
CA ASN A 302 5.69 5.29 18.93
C ASN A 302 6.15 6.26 20.06
N ASN A 303 7.03 5.79 20.97
CA ASN A 303 7.44 6.53 22.17
C ASN A 303 8.95 6.82 22.22
N ILE A 304 9.70 6.48 21.17
CA ILE A 304 11.16 6.60 21.09
C ILE A 304 11.51 7.49 19.89
#